data_AF-G9PHW7-F1
#
_entry.id   AF-G9PHW7-F1
#
_cell.length_a   1.000
_cell.length_b   1.000
_cell.length_c   1.000
_cell.angle_alpha   90.00
_cell.angle_beta   90.00
_cell.angle_gamma   90.00
#
_symmetry.space_group_name_H-M   'P 1'
#
loop_
_entity.id
_entity.type
_entity.pdbx_description
1 polymer ?
#
loop_
_entity_poly.entity_id
_entity_poly.type
_entity_poly.pdbx_seq_one_letter_code
_entity_poly.pdbx_strand_id
1 'polypeptide(L)'
;MGRARHSHYYALNGMIAHVNMLPLRLAIPVTDKENWRFKVEHKIPMSRTSRHALINKILARGSVASQRQLRDLLAEQGVYTTQATLSRDLLELRAVKVRTPSGQSVYAVPEAGAPGQLPVAAPEEEAFDEVLTTRLSRWIQDLLVSVDQAYNQLVLRTPAGAAQLLASAMDNAMIPGVLGCIAGDDTILVIATKDEVASELRGRLLELARPTQGR
;
A
#
# COMPACT_ATOMS: atom_id res chain seq x y z
N MET A 1 42.69 16.20 -64.76
CA MET A 1 42.09 17.42 -65.36
C MET A 1 40.58 17.24 -65.46
N GLY A 2 39.82 18.00 -64.63
CA GLY A 2 38.40 18.42 -64.77
C GLY A 2 37.29 17.37 -65.00
N ARG A 3 36.06 17.48 -64.46
CA ARG A 3 35.36 18.50 -63.67
C ARG A 3 34.23 17.84 -62.87
N ALA A 4 33.94 18.43 -61.72
CA ALA A 4 32.90 18.08 -60.76
C ALA A 4 31.46 18.39 -61.24
N ARG A 5 30.48 17.64 -60.71
CA ARG A 5 29.13 18.17 -60.44
C ARG A 5 28.89 18.18 -58.94
N HIS A 6 28.43 19.33 -58.49
CA HIS A 6 28.31 19.77 -57.10
C HIS A 6 27.16 19.06 -56.38
N SER A 7 27.49 18.49 -55.22
CA SER A 7 26.56 18.12 -54.16
C SER A 7 26.33 19.35 -53.30
N HIS A 8 25.09 19.80 -53.14
CA HIS A 8 24.75 20.84 -52.16
C HIS A 8 24.45 20.17 -50.82
N TYR A 9 25.35 20.42 -49.87
CA TYR A 9 25.19 20.19 -48.44
C TYR A 9 24.32 21.29 -47.82
N TYR A 10 23.48 20.93 -46.85
CA TYR A 10 23.28 21.76 -45.66
C TYR A 10 23.47 20.90 -44.42
N ALA A 11 24.43 21.31 -43.60
CA ALA A 11 24.74 20.80 -42.27
C ALA A 11 24.08 21.69 -41.19
N LEU A 12 24.25 21.27 -39.92
CA LEU A 12 23.94 21.91 -38.62
C LEU A 12 22.72 21.25 -37.94
N ASN A 13 22.77 20.61 -36.76
CA ASN A 13 23.83 20.48 -35.75
C ASN A 13 23.57 19.26 -34.83
N GLY A 14 24.60 18.44 -34.60
CA GLY A 14 24.97 17.90 -33.28
C GLY A 14 24.20 16.71 -32.70
N MET A 15 24.57 15.48 -33.06
CA MET A 15 25.33 14.55 -32.21
C MET A 15 25.45 13.18 -32.88
N ILE A 16 26.69 12.72 -32.96
CA ILE A 16 27.13 11.48 -33.58
C ILE A 16 26.93 10.36 -32.54
N ALA A 17 26.13 9.35 -32.88
CA ALA A 17 26.31 8.01 -32.33
C ALA A 17 26.34 7.03 -33.52
N HIS A 18 27.55 6.56 -33.81
CA HIS A 18 27.84 5.48 -34.74
C HIS A 18 27.04 4.23 -34.34
N VAL A 19 26.08 3.80 -35.16
CA VAL A 19 25.58 2.43 -35.12
C VAL A 19 25.85 1.80 -36.48
N ASN A 20 26.71 0.80 -36.42
CA ASN A 20 27.25 0.02 -37.52
C ASN A 20 26.11 -0.69 -38.28
N MET A 21 26.11 -0.57 -39.62
CA MET A 21 25.27 -1.41 -40.49
C MET A 21 25.92 -2.78 -40.66
N LEU A 22 25.14 -3.84 -40.44
CA LEU A 22 25.05 -4.98 -41.38
C LEU A 22 23.66 -5.65 -41.21
N PRO A 23 23.10 -6.20 -42.30
CA PRO A 23 21.66 -6.42 -42.44
C PRO A 23 21.26 -7.86 -42.14
N LEU A 24 20.14 -8.06 -41.47
CA LEU A 24 19.38 -9.32 -41.55
C LEU A 24 17.97 -8.99 -42.00
N ARG A 25 17.77 -9.02 -43.32
CA ARG A 25 16.45 -9.17 -43.94
C ARG A 25 15.96 -10.57 -43.61
N LEU A 26 15.05 -10.70 -42.65
CA LEU A 26 14.05 -11.76 -42.68
C LEU A 26 12.75 -11.12 -43.12
N ALA A 27 12.40 -11.34 -44.39
CA ALA A 27 11.13 -10.91 -44.95
C ALA A 27 10.00 -11.71 -44.29
N ILE A 28 9.24 -11.06 -43.42
CA ILE A 28 7.96 -11.61 -42.93
C ILE A 28 6.92 -11.19 -43.97
N PRO A 29 6.19 -12.12 -44.60
CA PRO A 29 5.15 -11.76 -45.56
C PRO A 29 4.03 -11.05 -44.81
N VAL A 30 3.75 -9.80 -45.17
CA VAL A 30 2.55 -9.09 -44.70
C VAL A 30 1.37 -9.62 -45.52
N THR A 31 0.84 -10.78 -45.11
CA THR A 31 -0.47 -11.24 -45.56
C THR A 31 -1.51 -10.90 -44.50
N ASP A 32 -2.48 -10.11 -44.94
CA ASP A 32 -3.67 -9.62 -44.23
C ASP A 32 -3.51 -8.31 -43.42
N LYS A 33 -3.89 -7.20 -44.07
CA LYS A 33 -3.90 -5.84 -43.48
C LYS A 33 -5.18 -5.55 -42.68
N GLU A 34 -6.16 -6.44 -42.61
CA GLU A 34 -7.47 -6.12 -42.05
C GLU A 34 -7.74 -6.60 -40.62
N ASN A 35 -6.86 -7.43 -40.02
CA ASN A 35 -7.15 -8.03 -38.71
C ASN A 35 -6.11 -7.79 -37.60
N TRP A 36 -5.36 -6.68 -37.68
CA TRP A 36 -4.39 -6.29 -36.64
C TRP A 36 -5.05 -5.63 -35.41
N ARG A 37 -6.38 -5.69 -35.25
CA ARG A 37 -7.04 -5.33 -33.99
C ARG A 37 -6.70 -6.39 -32.96
N PHE A 38 -5.49 -6.30 -32.42
CA PHE A 38 -5.12 -6.86 -31.15
C PHE A 38 -6.28 -6.59 -30.21
N LYS A 39 -6.98 -7.64 -29.77
CA LYS A 39 -7.76 -7.61 -28.55
C LYS A 39 -6.77 -7.44 -27.41
N VAL A 40 -6.19 -6.26 -27.28
CA VAL A 40 -5.56 -5.85 -26.04
C VAL A 40 -6.74 -5.58 -25.13
N GLU A 41 -7.15 -6.60 -24.39
CA GLU A 41 -8.12 -6.47 -23.32
C GLU A 41 -7.52 -5.46 -22.32
N HIS A 42 -7.88 -4.20 -22.48
CA HIS A 42 -7.42 -3.11 -21.63
C HIS A 42 -8.08 -3.33 -20.27
N LYS A 43 -7.42 -4.12 -19.41
CA LYS A 43 -7.72 -4.15 -17.98
C LYS A 43 -7.36 -2.80 -17.41
N ILE A 44 -8.34 -1.89 -17.41
CA ILE A 44 -8.24 -0.65 -16.65
C ILE A 44 -7.93 -1.08 -15.20
N PRO A 45 -6.79 -0.68 -14.63
CA PRO A 45 -6.44 -1.07 -13.28
C PRO A 45 -7.50 -0.52 -12.33
N MET A 46 -8.17 -1.41 -11.61
CA MET A 46 -9.21 -1.03 -10.67
C MET A 46 -8.61 -0.16 -9.56
N SER A 47 -9.26 0.98 -9.29
CA SER A 47 -8.85 1.85 -8.18
C SER A 47 -8.96 1.12 -6.84
N ARG A 48 -8.12 1.48 -5.88
CA ARG A 48 -8.18 0.96 -4.51
C ARG A 48 -9.57 1.10 -3.91
N THR A 49 -10.19 2.27 -4.04
CA THR A 49 -11.54 2.56 -3.52
C THR A 49 -12.59 1.62 -4.12
N SER A 50 -12.54 1.39 -5.44
CA SER A 50 -13.46 0.47 -6.11
C SER A 50 -13.25 -0.98 -5.66
N ARG A 51 -11.99 -1.38 -5.48
CA ARG A 51 -11.64 -2.72 -4.98
C ARG A 51 -12.12 -2.93 -3.54
N HIS A 52 -11.92 -1.94 -2.67
CA HIS A 52 -12.38 -1.95 -1.28
C HIS A 52 -13.91 -2.07 -1.19
N ALA A 53 -14.64 -1.31 -2.01
CA ALA A 53 -16.10 -1.43 -2.08
C ALA A 53 -16.55 -2.84 -2.50
N LEU A 54 -15.83 -3.46 -3.46
CA LEU A 54 -16.13 -4.82 -3.90
C LEU A 54 -15.79 -5.87 -2.82
N ILE A 55 -14.67 -5.72 -2.12
CA ILE A 55 -14.31 -6.58 -0.98
C ILE A 55 -15.40 -6.52 0.08
N ASN A 56 -15.84 -5.32 0.50
CA ASN A 56 -16.93 -5.18 1.46
C ASN A 56 -18.20 -5.89 1.00
N LYS A 57 -18.58 -5.73 -0.28
CA LYS A 57 -19.74 -6.41 -0.86
C LYS A 57 -19.62 -7.93 -0.83
N ILE A 58 -18.43 -8.48 -1.06
CA ILE A 58 -18.18 -9.92 -1.01
C ILE A 58 -18.21 -10.43 0.43
N LEU A 59 -17.55 -9.74 1.37
CA LEU A 59 -17.47 -10.14 2.77
C LEU A 59 -18.84 -10.04 3.48
N ALA A 60 -19.69 -9.09 3.09
CA ALA A 60 -21.06 -8.96 3.61
C ALA A 60 -21.93 -10.22 3.40
N ARG A 61 -21.54 -11.12 2.48
CA ARG A 61 -22.23 -12.40 2.25
C ARG A 61 -21.90 -13.47 3.29
N GLY A 62 -20.89 -13.25 4.14
CA GLY A 62 -20.56 -14.12 5.27
C GLY A 62 -20.05 -15.52 4.92
N SER A 63 -19.47 -15.73 3.73
CA SER A 63 -19.02 -17.06 3.26
C SER A 63 -17.51 -17.20 3.04
N VAL A 64 -16.75 -16.13 3.26
CA VAL A 64 -15.33 -16.07 2.91
C VAL A 64 -14.46 -16.53 4.08
N ALA A 65 -13.95 -17.77 4.02
CA ALA A 65 -13.12 -18.35 5.07
C ALA A 65 -11.61 -18.05 4.92
N SER A 66 -11.16 -17.70 3.71
CA SER A 66 -9.74 -17.51 3.41
C SER A 66 -9.48 -16.37 2.41
N GLN A 67 -8.27 -15.81 2.44
CA GLN A 67 -7.83 -14.81 1.46
C GLN A 67 -7.76 -15.39 0.04
N ARG A 68 -7.41 -16.67 -0.10
CA ARG A 68 -7.46 -17.38 -1.39
C ARG A 68 -8.88 -17.34 -1.96
N GLN A 69 -9.87 -17.73 -1.17
CA GLN A 69 -11.26 -17.70 -1.58
C GLN A 69 -11.72 -16.29 -1.97
N LEU A 70 -11.34 -15.27 -1.19
CA LEU A 70 -11.65 -13.88 -1.53
C LEU A 70 -11.03 -13.44 -2.86
N ARG A 71 -9.78 -13.83 -3.12
CA ARG A 71 -9.10 -13.55 -4.39
C ARG A 71 -9.80 -14.22 -5.57
N ASP A 72 -10.24 -15.46 -5.39
CA ASP A 72 -10.93 -16.22 -6.44
C ASP A 72 -12.29 -15.55 -6.76
N LEU A 73 -13.04 -15.12 -5.73
CA LEU A 73 -14.29 -14.35 -5.89
C LEU A 73 -14.08 -12.97 -6.53
N LEU A 74 -12.95 -12.30 -6.25
CA LEU A 74 -12.59 -11.05 -6.91
C LEU A 74 -12.25 -11.28 -8.39
N ALA A 75 -11.55 -12.38 -8.70
CA ALA A 75 -11.18 -12.74 -10.08
C ALA A 75 -12.42 -13.04 -10.93
N GLU A 76 -13.46 -13.67 -10.36
CA GLU A 76 -14.77 -13.86 -11.00
C GLU A 76 -15.45 -12.52 -11.37
N GLN A 77 -15.13 -11.44 -10.66
CA GLN A 77 -15.60 -10.08 -10.94
C GLN A 77 -14.61 -9.29 -11.81
N GLY A 78 -13.62 -9.95 -12.41
CA GLY A 78 -12.61 -9.34 -13.26
C GLY A 78 -11.46 -8.64 -12.52
N VAL A 79 -11.38 -8.79 -11.19
CA VAL A 79 -10.40 -8.12 -10.33
C VAL A 79 -9.30 -9.09 -9.91
N TYR A 80 -8.10 -8.89 -10.42
CA TYR A 80 -6.96 -9.73 -10.12
C TYR A 80 -6.05 -9.03 -9.11
N THR A 81 -5.79 -9.69 -7.98
CA THR A 81 -4.95 -9.15 -6.91
C THR A 81 -3.92 -10.20 -6.49
N THR A 82 -2.80 -9.74 -5.95
CA THR A 82 -1.86 -10.64 -5.25
C THR A 82 -2.37 -10.91 -3.83
N GLN A 83 -1.86 -11.97 -3.20
CA GLN A 83 -2.16 -12.25 -1.79
C GLN A 83 -1.68 -11.10 -0.90
N ALA A 84 -0.49 -10.53 -1.17
CA ALA A 84 0.03 -9.38 -0.42
C ALA A 84 -0.88 -8.14 -0.53
N THR A 85 -1.43 -7.86 -1.72
CA THR A 85 -2.35 -6.73 -1.92
C THR A 85 -3.65 -6.96 -1.14
N LEU A 86 -4.20 -8.17 -1.22
CA LEU A 86 -5.45 -8.52 -0.56
C LEU A 86 -5.32 -8.53 0.97
N SER A 87 -4.17 -8.97 1.47
CA SER A 87 -3.86 -8.90 2.90
C SER A 87 -3.87 -7.45 3.40
N ARG A 88 -3.26 -6.53 2.64
CA ARG A 88 -3.29 -5.08 2.94
C ARG A 88 -4.69 -4.51 2.87
N ASP A 89 -5.47 -4.84 1.83
CA ASP A 89 -6.84 -4.34 1.71
C ASP A 89 -7.72 -4.80 2.89
N LEU A 90 -7.60 -6.06 3.31
CA LEU A 90 -8.36 -6.60 4.45
C LEU A 90 -7.98 -5.90 5.76
N LEU A 91 -6.70 -5.59 5.97
CA LEU A 91 -6.25 -4.81 7.12
C LEU A 91 -6.85 -3.40 7.10
N GLU A 92 -6.76 -2.72 5.96
CA GLU A 92 -7.25 -1.34 5.80
C GLU A 92 -8.77 -1.24 5.97
N LEU A 93 -9.49 -2.30 5.57
CA LEU A 93 -10.92 -2.46 5.79
C LEU A 93 -11.26 -2.93 7.21
N ARG A 94 -10.27 -3.18 8.07
CA ARG A 94 -10.45 -3.73 9.42
C ARG A 94 -11.25 -5.04 9.42
N ALA A 95 -11.05 -5.86 8.40
CA ALA A 95 -11.72 -7.15 8.30
C ALA A 95 -11.24 -8.11 9.39
N VAL A 96 -12.16 -8.66 10.16
CA VAL A 96 -11.91 -9.62 11.25
C VAL A 96 -12.46 -11.00 10.89
N LYS A 97 -11.93 -12.05 11.51
CA LYS A 97 -12.54 -13.39 11.45
C LYS A 97 -13.62 -13.51 12.52
N VAL A 98 -14.85 -13.72 12.09
CA VAL A 98 -16.00 -14.01 12.96
C VAL A 98 -16.41 -15.47 12.82
N ARG A 99 -16.91 -16.06 13.90
CA ARG A 99 -17.46 -17.41 13.88
C ARG A 99 -18.96 -17.32 13.59
N THR A 100 -19.40 -17.98 12.52
CA THR A 100 -20.82 -18.05 12.15
C THR A 100 -21.58 -18.96 13.12
N PRO A 101 -22.92 -18.88 13.18
CA PRO A 101 -23.75 -19.83 13.93
C PRO A 101 -23.55 -21.29 13.48
N SER A 102 -23.14 -21.52 12.23
CA SER A 102 -22.77 -22.85 11.72
C SER A 102 -21.38 -23.35 12.18
N GLY A 103 -20.66 -22.55 12.97
CA GLY A 103 -19.35 -22.88 13.51
C GLY A 103 -18.18 -22.61 12.55
N GLN A 104 -18.42 -22.04 11.36
CA GLN A 104 -17.39 -21.70 10.39
C GLN A 104 -16.77 -20.33 10.71
N SER A 105 -15.46 -20.18 10.51
CA SER A 105 -14.78 -18.89 10.66
C SER A 105 -14.69 -18.16 9.32
N VAL A 106 -15.26 -16.97 9.22
CA VAL A 106 -15.33 -16.17 7.99
C VAL A 106 -14.87 -14.73 8.22
N TYR A 107 -14.36 -14.09 7.18
CA TYR A 107 -14.01 -12.67 7.19
C TYR A 107 -15.28 -11.80 7.17
N ALA A 108 -15.32 -10.79 8.02
CA ALA A 108 -16.34 -9.76 8.05
C ALA A 108 -15.69 -8.39 8.33
N VAL A 109 -16.25 -7.31 7.78
CA VAL A 109 -15.84 -5.94 8.08
C VAL A 109 -16.84 -5.38 9.08
N PRO A 110 -16.44 -4.99 10.29
CA PRO A 110 -17.33 -4.37 11.26
C PRO A 110 -17.88 -3.06 10.71
N GLU A 111 -19.18 -2.81 10.87
CA GLU A 111 -19.71 -1.46 10.66
C GLU A 111 -19.07 -0.50 11.67
N ALA A 112 -18.67 0.69 11.21
CA ALA A 112 -18.09 1.71 12.08
C ALA A 112 -19.06 2.02 13.23
N GLY A 113 -18.70 1.61 14.45
CA GLY A 113 -19.52 1.80 15.66
C GLY A 113 -20.33 0.59 16.14
N ALA A 114 -20.22 -0.59 15.51
CA ALA A 114 -20.90 -1.79 15.99
C ALA A 114 -20.19 -2.35 17.26
N PRO A 115 -20.85 -2.39 18.44
CA PRO A 115 -20.26 -2.96 19.64
C PRO A 115 -20.25 -4.49 19.56
N GLY A 116 -19.14 -5.11 19.96
CA GLY A 116 -19.16 -6.51 20.42
C GLY A 116 -18.66 -7.60 19.48
N GLN A 117 -17.76 -7.33 18.53
CA GLN A 117 -17.03 -8.41 17.85
C GLN A 117 -15.61 -8.52 18.41
N LEU A 118 -15.41 -9.52 19.28
CA LEU A 118 -14.09 -9.89 19.79
C LEU A 118 -13.15 -10.23 18.62
N PRO A 119 -11.93 -9.67 18.56
CA PRO A 119 -10.94 -10.08 17.59
C PRO A 119 -10.57 -11.54 17.82
N VAL A 120 -10.85 -12.42 16.84
CA VAL A 120 -10.19 -13.73 16.78
C VAL A 120 -8.84 -13.48 16.12
N ALA A 121 -7.77 -13.78 16.86
CA ALA A 121 -6.35 -13.56 16.57
C ALA A 121 -6.00 -13.34 15.08
N ALA A 122 -5.30 -12.24 14.82
CA ALA A 122 -4.71 -11.91 13.53
C ALA A 122 -3.74 -13.02 13.07
N PRO A 123 -3.59 -13.26 11.75
CA PRO A 123 -2.58 -14.20 11.27
C PRO A 123 -1.18 -13.67 11.56
N GLU A 124 -0.30 -14.64 11.81
CA GLU A 124 1.10 -14.52 12.22
C GLU A 124 1.96 -13.62 11.33
N GLU A 125 3.05 -13.21 11.97
CA GLU A 125 4.13 -12.30 11.61
C GLU A 125 4.75 -12.56 10.22
N GLU A 126 5.60 -11.64 9.75
CA GLU A 126 6.45 -11.79 8.55
C GLU A 126 5.87 -11.27 7.21
N ALA A 127 5.53 -9.98 7.13
CA ALA A 127 5.62 -9.13 5.91
C ALA A 127 5.10 -7.69 6.11
N PHE A 128 4.84 -7.29 7.36
CA PHE A 128 4.24 -5.99 7.69
C PHE A 128 5.26 -4.83 7.76
N ASP A 129 6.52 -5.15 7.99
CA ASP A 129 7.53 -4.18 8.43
C ASP A 129 8.05 -3.23 7.34
N GLU A 130 7.80 -3.50 6.05
CA GLU A 130 8.49 -2.78 4.96
C GLU A 130 7.64 -1.71 4.25
N VAL A 131 6.31 -1.81 4.25
CA VAL A 131 5.43 -0.90 3.46
C VAL A 131 4.61 0.08 4.31
N LEU A 132 4.29 -0.27 5.55
CA LEU A 132 3.63 0.64 6.50
C LEU A 132 4.64 1.59 7.18
N THR A 133 5.89 1.15 7.32
CA THR A 133 7.00 1.98 7.81
C THR A 133 7.24 3.18 6.90
N THR A 134 7.36 3.07 5.58
CA THR A 134 7.79 4.24 4.77
C THR A 134 6.88 5.48 4.87
N ARG A 135 5.54 5.30 4.94
CA ARG A 135 4.62 6.44 5.09
C ARG A 135 4.58 6.96 6.52
N LEU A 136 4.48 6.07 7.51
CA LEU A 136 4.48 6.47 8.91
C LEU A 136 5.80 7.13 9.29
N SER A 137 6.94 6.60 8.84
CA SER A 137 8.28 7.16 9.05
C SER A 137 8.37 8.59 8.57
N ARG A 138 7.82 8.93 7.40
CA ARG A 138 7.80 10.32 6.91
C ARG A 138 6.99 11.23 7.82
N TRP A 139 5.78 10.82 8.20
CA TRP A 139 4.95 11.60 9.13
C TRP A 139 5.61 11.77 10.50
N ILE A 140 6.29 10.73 10.99
CA ILE A 140 7.06 10.81 12.23
C ILE A 140 8.21 11.81 12.08
N GLN A 141 8.98 11.76 10.99
CA GLN A 141 10.08 12.70 10.74
C GLN A 141 9.60 14.15 10.63
N ASP A 142 8.45 14.37 9.98
CA ASP A 142 7.95 15.72 9.72
C ASP A 142 7.15 16.31 10.90
N LEU A 143 6.46 15.48 11.68
CA LEU A 143 5.45 15.93 12.65
C LEU A 143 5.76 15.58 14.10
N LEU A 144 6.65 14.64 14.40
CA LEU A 144 6.93 14.24 15.78
C LEU A 144 7.91 15.21 16.43
N VAL A 145 7.45 15.95 17.45
CA VAL A 145 8.26 16.91 18.22
C VAL A 145 8.88 16.25 19.45
N SER A 146 8.10 15.48 20.22
CA SER A 146 8.60 14.75 21.38
C SER A 146 7.76 13.51 21.70
N VAL A 147 8.34 12.59 22.47
CA VAL A 147 7.67 11.39 23.01
C VAL A 147 8.03 11.20 24.48
N ASP A 148 7.03 11.39 25.33
CA ASP A 148 7.11 11.07 26.75
C ASP A 148 6.31 9.81 27.06
N GLN A 149 6.68 9.11 28.12
CA GLN A 149 6.05 7.86 28.54
C GLN A 149 5.57 7.95 29.98
N ALA A 150 4.36 7.45 30.21
CA ALA A 150 3.79 7.22 31.54
C ALA A 150 3.19 5.80 31.56
N TYR A 151 3.92 4.84 32.13
CA TYR A 151 3.54 3.42 32.13
C TYR A 151 3.30 2.90 30.69
N ASN A 152 2.13 2.33 30.43
CA ASN A 152 1.68 1.85 29.13
C ASN A 152 1.18 2.95 28.18
N GLN A 153 1.34 4.23 28.53
CA GLN A 153 0.86 5.36 27.75
C GLN A 153 2.04 6.17 27.21
N LEU A 154 1.92 6.63 25.96
CA LEU A 154 2.83 7.59 25.35
C LEU A 154 2.10 8.90 25.08
N VAL A 155 2.77 10.01 25.39
CA VAL A 155 2.33 11.36 25.05
C VAL A 155 3.24 11.89 23.96
N LEU A 156 2.70 12.02 22.75
CA LEU A 156 3.43 12.53 21.60
C LEU A 156 3.06 13.99 21.41
N ARG A 157 4.05 14.84 21.13
CA ARG A 157 3.82 16.24 20.75
C ARG A 157 4.04 16.43 19.25
N THR A 158 3.23 17.28 18.66
CA THR A 158 3.30 17.67 17.24
C THR A 158 3.26 19.19 17.11
N PRO A 159 3.52 19.75 15.91
CA PRO A 159 3.11 21.12 15.61
C PRO A 159 1.60 21.31 15.80
N ALA A 160 1.18 22.57 15.96
CA ALA A 160 -0.24 22.94 16.07
C ALA A 160 -1.05 22.40 14.88
N GLY A 161 -2.22 21.83 15.16
CA GLY A 161 -3.12 21.22 14.19
C GLY A 161 -2.66 19.91 13.55
N ALA A 162 -1.50 19.34 13.93
CA ALA A 162 -0.94 18.16 13.29
C ALA A 162 -1.23 16.84 14.02
N ALA A 163 -1.75 16.88 15.25
CA ALA A 163 -1.91 15.67 16.08
C ALA A 163 -2.87 14.67 15.45
N GLN A 164 -4.00 15.13 14.89
CA GLN A 164 -4.99 14.28 14.23
C GLN A 164 -4.40 13.53 13.03
N LEU A 165 -3.53 14.18 12.26
CA LEU A 165 -2.90 13.60 11.08
C LEU A 165 -1.93 12.49 11.46
N LEU A 166 -1.05 12.73 12.44
CA LEU A 166 -0.11 11.73 12.91
C LEU A 166 -0.82 10.58 13.63
N ALA A 167 -1.86 10.85 14.43
CA ALA A 167 -2.65 9.80 15.08
C ALA A 167 -3.36 8.89 14.07
N SER A 168 -3.92 9.48 13.00
CA SER A 168 -4.51 8.69 11.91
C SER A 168 -3.46 7.80 11.23
N ALA A 169 -2.24 8.30 11.03
CA ALA A 169 -1.14 7.49 10.49
C ALA A 169 -0.76 6.34 11.43
N MET A 170 -0.72 6.58 12.75
CA MET A 170 -0.46 5.56 13.76
C MET A 170 -1.54 4.49 13.83
N ASP A 171 -2.81 4.87 13.83
CA ASP A 171 -3.92 3.92 13.85
C ASP A 171 -3.94 3.05 12.59
N ASN A 172 -3.63 3.65 11.43
CA ASN A 172 -3.51 2.92 10.17
C ASN A 172 -2.30 1.97 10.14
N ALA A 173 -1.28 2.23 10.96
CA ALA A 173 -0.09 1.39 11.05
C ALA A 173 -0.35 0.04 11.74
N MET A 174 -1.47 -0.10 12.45
CA MET A 174 -1.89 -1.33 13.12
C MET A 174 -0.76 -1.95 13.96
N ILE A 175 -0.06 -1.10 14.71
CA ILE A 175 1.11 -1.48 15.49
C ILE A 175 0.71 -2.53 16.54
N PRO A 176 1.32 -3.73 16.52
CA PRO A 176 1.00 -4.78 17.48
C PRO A 176 1.13 -4.29 18.92
N GLY A 177 0.11 -4.56 19.73
CA GLY A 177 0.09 -4.19 21.15
C GLY A 177 -0.28 -2.72 21.43
N VAL A 178 -0.52 -1.89 20.43
CA VAL A 178 -1.18 -0.57 20.58
C VAL A 178 -2.70 -0.75 20.55
N LEU A 179 -3.37 -0.25 21.58
CA LEU A 179 -4.84 -0.29 21.70
C LEU A 179 -5.53 0.82 20.91
N GLY A 180 -4.86 1.97 20.76
CA GLY A 180 -5.34 3.08 19.94
C GLY A 180 -4.75 4.42 20.35
N CYS A 181 -5.13 5.46 19.60
CA CYS A 181 -4.71 6.84 19.81
C CYS A 181 -5.90 7.76 20.13
N ILE A 182 -5.67 8.78 20.95
CA ILE A 182 -6.57 9.93 21.13
C ILE A 182 -5.77 11.20 20.80
N ALA A 183 -6.22 11.95 19.79
CA ALA A 183 -5.56 13.18 19.38
C ALA A 183 -6.33 14.43 19.84
N GLY A 184 -5.58 15.40 20.35
CA GLY A 184 -5.99 16.79 20.48
C GLY A 184 -5.59 17.61 19.25
N ASP A 185 -5.10 18.83 19.47
CA ASP A 185 -4.58 19.70 18.41
C ASP A 185 -3.08 19.45 18.12
N ASP A 186 -2.28 19.42 19.19
CA ASP A 186 -0.82 19.32 19.14
C ASP A 186 -0.26 18.15 19.99
N THR A 187 -1.16 17.31 20.51
CA THR A 187 -0.85 16.25 21.47
C THR A 187 -1.62 14.98 21.12
N ILE A 188 -0.94 13.83 21.16
CA ILE A 188 -1.55 12.51 20.95
C ILE A 188 -1.26 11.65 22.18
N LEU A 189 -2.30 11.05 22.75
CA LEU A 189 -2.19 9.97 23.71
C LEU A 189 -2.24 8.63 22.98
N VAL A 190 -1.22 7.81 23.13
CA VAL A 190 -1.18 6.44 22.60
C VAL A 190 -1.23 5.48 23.77
N ILE A 191 -2.14 4.50 23.72
CA ILE A 191 -2.32 3.53 24.80
C ILE A 191 -1.84 2.16 24.30
N ALA A 192 -0.87 1.57 24.99
CA ALA A 192 -0.39 0.22 24.74
C ALA A 192 -0.99 -0.79 25.71
N THR A 193 -0.89 -2.07 25.38
CA THR A 193 -1.33 -3.18 26.22
C THR A 193 -0.51 -3.34 27.50
N LYS A 194 0.77 -2.96 27.49
CA LYS A 194 1.73 -3.10 28.61
C LYS A 194 2.81 -2.03 28.54
N ASP A 195 3.50 -1.81 29.65
CA ASP A 195 4.60 -0.85 29.79
C ASP A 195 5.80 -1.19 28.89
N GLU A 196 6.10 -2.48 28.70
CA GLU A 196 7.18 -2.93 27.82
C GLU A 196 6.89 -2.59 26.35
N VAL A 197 5.63 -2.77 25.92
CA VAL A 197 5.19 -2.44 24.56
C VAL A 197 5.26 -0.94 24.31
N ALA A 198 4.87 -0.11 25.29
CA ALA A 198 5.02 1.34 25.20
C ALA A 198 6.49 1.75 25.10
N SER A 199 7.36 1.11 25.88
CA SER A 199 8.80 1.38 25.87
C SER A 199 9.46 1.04 24.53
N GLU A 200 9.10 -0.12 23.96
CA GLU A 200 9.56 -0.55 22.63
C GLU A 200 9.08 0.41 21.54
N LEU A 201 7.79 0.74 21.54
CA LEU A 201 7.21 1.69 20.59
C LEU A 201 7.89 3.06 20.68
N ARG A 202 8.12 3.56 21.89
CA ARG A 202 8.85 4.82 22.09
C ARG A 202 10.24 4.78 21.48
N GLY A 203 11.00 3.69 21.69
CA GLY A 203 12.31 3.50 21.07
C GLY A 203 12.23 3.60 19.54
N ARG A 204 11.29 2.87 18.95
CA ARG A 204 11.09 2.84 17.49
C ARG A 204 10.65 4.19 16.92
N LEU A 205 9.76 4.92 17.60
CA LEU A 205 9.35 6.28 17.20
C LEU A 205 10.54 7.24 17.19
N LEU A 206 11.39 7.19 18.23
CA LEU A 206 12.59 8.02 18.32
C LEU A 206 13.63 7.67 17.27
N GLU A 207 13.77 6.39 16.92
CA GLU A 207 14.64 5.96 15.81
C GLU A 207 14.14 6.49 14.47
N LEU A 208 12.84 6.38 14.21
CA LEU A 208 12.23 6.88 12.97
C LEU A 208 12.31 8.40 12.84
N ALA A 209 12.23 9.13 13.95
CA ALA A 209 12.33 10.59 13.98
C ALA A 209 13.75 11.11 13.68
N ARG A 210 14.78 10.26 13.75
CA ARG A 210 16.12 10.67 13.38
C ARG A 210 16.15 11.05 11.89
N PRO A 211 16.70 12.22 11.53
CA PRO A 211 16.84 12.58 10.13
C PRO A 211 17.70 11.54 9.43
N THR A 212 17.19 10.99 8.32
CA THR A 212 17.95 10.11 7.45
C THR A 212 19.20 10.86 7.00
N GLN A 213 20.38 10.48 7.47
CA GLN A 213 21.62 11.07 6.96
C GLN A 213 21.67 10.83 5.45
N GLY A 214 21.70 11.93 4.68
CA GLY A 214 21.60 11.90 3.24
C GLY A 214 22.61 10.95 2.61
N ARG A 215 22.12 10.14 1.68
CA ARG A 215 22.93 9.47 0.65
C ARG A 215 22.85 10.29 -0.63
#